data_AF-A0A7S3UK85-F1
#
_entry.id   AF-A0A7S3UK85-F1
#
_cell.length_a   1.000
_cell.length_b   1.000
_cell.length_c   1.000
_cell.angle_alpha   90.00
_cell.angle_beta   90.00
_cell.angle_gamma   90.00
#
_symmetry.space_group_name_H-M   'P 1'
#
loop_
_entity.id
_entity.type
_entity.pdbx_description
1 polymer ?
#
loop_
_entity_poly.entity_id
_entity_poly.type
_entity_poly.pdbx_seq_one_letter_code
_entity_poly.pdbx_strand_id
1 'polypeptide(L)'
;PECTMEKTSLECERYLNTMNGTTVELTHNHGSETDDNFKVWNGNTGKDAGPDSPNYAETPAVRGFGHIAFNCDDVYDACAKLEANGVKFQKKPDEGRMKGLAFALDPDGYWIEIVRREPLGWKEYYNLSQTMLRVKDGPASAEFYQKHLGMTLLRRLDFSDFSLFFLTSVTPEELKVALDQRHN
;
A
#
# COMPACT_ATOMS: atom_id res chain seq x y z
N PRO A 1 6.67 18.19 -4.83
CA PRO A 1 7.75 18.21 -5.86
C PRO A 1 7.10 18.26 -7.24
N GLU A 2 7.77 18.83 -8.25
CA GLU A 2 7.31 18.77 -9.64
C GLU A 2 7.35 17.32 -10.14
N CYS A 3 6.31 16.87 -10.84
CA CYS A 3 6.30 15.58 -11.51
C CYS A 3 7.14 15.68 -12.79
N THR A 4 8.29 15.00 -12.84
CA THR A 4 9.17 15.00 -14.02
C THR A 4 9.19 13.62 -14.65
N MET A 5 8.85 13.52 -15.94
CA MET A 5 9.00 12.28 -16.72
C MET A 5 10.43 12.12 -17.28
N GLU A 6 11.27 13.14 -17.12
CA GLU A 6 12.67 13.13 -17.53
C GLU A 6 13.53 12.57 -16.40
N LYS A 7 13.83 11.27 -16.42
CA LYS A 7 14.94 10.62 -15.69
C LYS A 7 14.97 9.11 -15.94
N THR A 8 15.67 8.69 -17.00
CA THR A 8 16.12 7.30 -17.17
C THR A 8 17.60 7.35 -17.57
N SER A 9 18.49 7.16 -16.60
CA SER A 9 19.93 7.06 -16.84
C SER A 9 20.41 5.65 -16.51
N LEU A 10 21.54 5.24 -17.09
CA LEU A 10 22.21 4.00 -16.74
C LEU A 10 22.57 3.95 -15.24
N GLU A 11 22.81 5.10 -14.61
CA GLU A 11 23.04 5.19 -13.17
C GLU A 11 21.77 4.88 -12.37
N CYS A 12 20.60 5.37 -12.80
CA CYS A 12 19.32 5.04 -12.19
C CYS A 12 19.01 3.53 -12.31
N GLU A 13 19.28 2.92 -13.46
CA GLU A 13 19.11 1.48 -13.67
C GLU A 13 20.04 0.67 -12.75
N ARG A 14 21.33 1.03 -12.68
CA ARG A 14 22.28 0.39 -11.76
C ARG A 14 21.85 0.53 -10.31
N TYR A 15 21.34 1.69 -9.93
CA TYR A 15 20.80 1.90 -8.58
C TYR A 15 19.56 1.02 -8.34
N LEU A 16 18.60 0.96 -9.26
CA LEU A 16 17.42 0.09 -9.14
C LEU A 16 17.83 -1.38 -8.92
N ASN A 17 18.88 -1.84 -9.59
CA ASN A 17 19.40 -3.20 -9.47
C ASN A 17 20.20 -3.46 -8.18
N THR A 18 20.57 -2.41 -7.43
CA THR A 18 21.43 -2.52 -6.23
C THR A 18 20.82 -1.89 -4.98
N MET A 19 19.62 -1.32 -5.09
CA MET A 19 19.01 -0.56 -4.00
C MET A 19 18.67 -1.46 -2.81
N ASN A 20 18.97 -0.94 -1.61
CA ASN A 20 18.52 -1.53 -0.36
C ASN A 20 17.18 -0.88 0.05
N GLY A 21 16.11 -1.20 -0.69
CA GLY A 21 14.80 -0.60 -0.49
C GLY A 21 13.71 -1.22 -1.34
N THR A 22 12.56 -0.55 -1.42
CA THR A 22 11.41 -0.99 -2.24
C THR A 22 11.00 0.10 -3.22
N THR A 23 10.50 -0.30 -4.38
CA THR A 23 10.02 0.57 -5.45
C THR A 23 8.55 0.27 -5.75
N VAL A 24 7.79 1.29 -6.14
CA VAL A 24 6.48 1.10 -6.79
C VAL A 24 6.73 1.07 -8.29
N GLU A 25 6.42 -0.05 -8.93
CA GLU A 25 6.45 -0.19 -10.39
C GLU A 25 5.04 0.09 -10.94
N LEU A 26 4.95 1.00 -11.92
CA LEU A 26 3.71 1.34 -12.60
C LEU A 26 3.81 0.95 -14.06
N THR A 27 2.78 0.30 -14.57
CA THR A 27 2.69 -0.09 -15.98
C THR A 27 1.61 0.74 -16.67
N HIS A 28 2.02 1.56 -17.64
CA HIS A 28 1.10 2.24 -18.53
C HIS A 28 0.98 1.47 -19.86
N ASN A 29 -0.23 1.01 -20.17
CA ASN A 29 -0.51 0.37 -21.46
C ASN A 29 -0.82 1.47 -22.49
N HIS A 30 0.12 1.79 -23.37
CA HIS A 30 -0.06 2.89 -24.32
C HIS A 30 -1.35 2.75 -25.14
N GLY A 31 -2.08 3.86 -25.29
CA GLY A 31 -3.38 3.92 -25.95
C GLY A 31 -4.57 3.70 -25.01
N SER A 32 -4.35 3.18 -23.79
CA SER A 32 -5.42 2.98 -22.81
C SER A 32 -6.07 4.28 -22.36
N GLU A 33 -5.31 5.37 -22.36
CA GLU A 33 -5.79 6.72 -22.00
C GLU A 33 -6.85 7.28 -22.96
N THR A 34 -6.99 6.67 -24.15
CA THR A 34 -8.00 7.05 -25.16
C THR A 34 -8.99 5.93 -25.49
N ASP A 35 -8.83 4.74 -24.91
CA ASP A 35 -9.75 3.61 -25.15
C ASP A 35 -10.82 3.57 -24.06
N ASP A 36 -12.02 4.04 -24.39
CA ASP A 36 -13.19 4.04 -23.49
C ASP A 36 -13.59 2.62 -23.01
N ASN A 37 -13.12 1.56 -23.68
CA ASN A 37 -13.39 0.18 -23.27
C ASN A 37 -12.32 -0.38 -22.33
N PHE A 38 -11.14 0.25 -22.25
CA PHE A 38 -10.09 -0.19 -21.35
C PHE A 38 -10.49 0.07 -19.90
N LYS A 39 -10.29 -0.93 -19.04
CA LYS A 39 -10.60 -0.85 -17.61
C LYS A 39 -9.45 -1.39 -16.79
N VAL A 40 -9.00 -0.59 -15.83
CA VAL A 40 -8.07 -1.02 -14.80
C VAL A 40 -8.83 -1.80 -13.72
N TRP A 41 -8.34 -2.98 -13.36
CA TRP A 41 -8.85 -3.75 -12.22
C TRP A 41 -7.98 -3.48 -10.99
N ASN A 42 -8.28 -2.40 -10.27
CA ASN A 42 -7.51 -2.00 -9.10
C ASN A 42 -7.66 -2.94 -7.88
N GLY A 43 -8.48 -3.99 -7.98
CA GLY A 43 -8.62 -5.05 -6.99
C GLY A 43 -9.49 -4.73 -5.77
N ASN A 44 -10.13 -3.56 -5.74
CA ASN A 44 -11.12 -3.18 -4.73
C ASN A 44 -12.51 -2.91 -5.32
N THR A 45 -12.83 -3.50 -6.48
CA THR A 45 -14.15 -3.29 -7.07
C THR A 45 -15.20 -4.15 -6.37
N GLY A 46 -16.33 -3.56 -6.02
CA GLY A 46 -17.45 -4.29 -5.40
C GLY A 46 -18.29 -3.44 -4.45
N LYS A 47 -19.36 -4.04 -3.91
CA LYS A 47 -20.33 -3.35 -3.03
C LYS A 47 -19.70 -2.70 -1.80
N ASP A 48 -18.67 -3.31 -1.21
CA ASP A 48 -18.04 -2.76 0.01
C ASP A 48 -17.22 -1.50 -0.24
N ALA A 49 -16.99 -1.09 -1.50
CA ALA A 49 -16.44 0.23 -1.80
C ALA A 49 -17.43 1.36 -1.44
N GLY A 50 -18.72 1.03 -1.26
CA GLY A 50 -19.80 1.99 -1.05
C GLY A 50 -20.32 2.58 -2.36
N PRO A 51 -21.60 2.94 -2.46
CA PRO A 51 -22.26 3.34 -3.71
C PRO A 51 -21.65 4.60 -4.35
N ASP A 52 -21.04 5.47 -3.54
CA ASP A 52 -20.45 6.73 -4.00
C ASP A 52 -18.96 6.59 -4.36
N SER A 53 -18.37 5.40 -4.19
CA SER A 53 -16.98 5.15 -4.56
C SER A 53 -16.87 4.90 -6.07
N PRO A 54 -15.79 5.39 -6.72
CA PRO A 54 -15.49 5.02 -8.10
C PRO A 54 -15.26 3.51 -8.29
N ASN A 55 -15.04 2.77 -7.20
CA ASN A 55 -14.84 1.31 -7.22
C ASN A 55 -16.13 0.52 -6.95
N TYR A 56 -17.29 1.17 -6.85
CA TYR A 56 -18.55 0.44 -6.72
C TYR A 56 -18.86 -0.35 -7.99
N ALA A 57 -19.10 -1.64 -7.84
CA ALA A 57 -19.60 -2.50 -8.91
C ALA A 57 -20.47 -3.62 -8.31
N GLU A 58 -21.57 -3.96 -8.97
CA GLU A 58 -22.33 -5.17 -8.63
C GLU A 58 -21.69 -6.42 -9.23
N THR A 59 -21.34 -6.37 -10.51
CA THR A 59 -20.65 -7.44 -11.23
C THR A 59 -19.71 -6.88 -12.31
N PRO A 60 -18.48 -7.45 -12.46
CA PRO A 60 -17.82 -8.33 -11.51
C PRO A 60 -17.28 -7.53 -10.31
N ALA A 61 -17.47 -8.05 -9.10
CA ALA A 61 -16.78 -7.56 -7.92
C ALA A 61 -15.42 -8.27 -7.82
N VAL A 62 -14.32 -7.53 -8.01
CA VAL A 62 -12.96 -8.07 -8.00
C VAL A 62 -12.27 -7.65 -6.70
N ARG A 63 -11.89 -8.65 -5.90
CA ARG A 63 -11.20 -8.47 -4.61
C ARG A 63 -9.91 -9.27 -4.58
N GLY A 64 -8.82 -8.64 -4.98
CA GLY A 64 -7.49 -9.26 -5.03
C GLY A 64 -6.45 -8.33 -4.45
N PHE A 65 -6.18 -7.23 -5.14
CA PHE A 65 -5.29 -6.18 -4.64
C PHE A 65 -5.98 -5.34 -3.55
N GLY A 66 -5.29 -5.10 -2.43
CA GLY A 66 -5.81 -4.38 -1.28
C GLY A 66 -5.45 -2.90 -1.30
N HIS A 67 -4.17 -2.58 -1.19
CA HIS A 67 -3.66 -1.20 -1.21
C HIS A 67 -2.13 -1.20 -1.21
N ILE A 68 -1.56 -0.04 -1.56
CA ILE A 68 -0.21 0.35 -1.17
C ILE A 68 -0.32 1.27 0.03
N ALA A 69 0.53 1.11 1.04
CA ALA A 69 0.54 1.99 2.20
C ALA A 69 1.80 2.85 2.25
N PHE A 70 1.61 4.10 2.70
CA PHE A 70 2.68 5.03 3.00
C PHE A 70 2.59 5.50 4.45
N ASN A 71 3.73 5.45 5.14
CA ASN A 71 3.88 5.99 6.48
C ASN A 71 4.04 7.50 6.43
N CYS A 72 3.47 8.19 7.42
CA CYS A 72 3.69 9.61 7.66
C CYS A 72 3.74 9.91 9.17
N ASP A 73 4.26 11.07 9.55
CA ASP A 73 4.34 11.49 10.96
C ASP A 73 2.97 11.95 11.49
N ASP A 74 2.18 12.64 10.67
CA ASP A 74 0.84 13.13 10.98
C ASP A 74 -0.13 12.84 9.82
N VAL A 75 -1.04 11.91 10.04
CA VAL A 75 -2.04 11.47 9.05
C VAL A 75 -3.01 12.60 8.70
N TYR A 76 -3.38 13.46 9.64
CA TYR A 76 -4.37 14.51 9.38
C TYR A 76 -3.77 15.63 8.54
N ASP A 77 -2.57 16.10 8.89
CA ASP A 77 -1.83 17.08 8.09
C ASP A 77 -1.52 16.54 6.68
N ALA A 78 -1.06 15.28 6.60
CA ALA A 78 -0.81 14.61 5.33
C ALA A 78 -2.08 14.54 4.45
N CYS A 79 -3.22 14.18 5.03
CA CYS A 79 -4.47 14.10 4.28
C CYS A 79 -4.97 15.49 3.86
N ALA A 80 -4.85 16.51 4.72
CA ALA A 80 -5.22 17.89 4.37
C ALA A 80 -4.41 18.42 3.18
N LYS A 81 -3.10 18.13 3.14
CA LYS A 81 -2.24 18.47 2.00
C LYS A 81 -2.65 17.74 0.72
N LEU A 82 -2.96 16.44 0.80
CA LEU A 82 -3.44 15.67 -0.36
C LEU A 82 -4.77 16.24 -0.89
N GLU A 83 -5.73 16.51 0.00
CA GLU A 83 -7.03 17.08 -0.37
C GLU A 83 -6.88 18.48 -1.00
N ALA A 84 -6.03 19.35 -0.44
CA ALA A 84 -5.74 20.66 -1.03
C ALA A 84 -5.14 20.58 -2.45
N ASN A 85 -4.52 19.44 -2.80
CA ASN A 85 -4.01 19.15 -4.14
C ASN A 85 -5.01 18.36 -5.02
N GLY A 86 -6.27 18.25 -4.61
CA GLY A 86 -7.34 17.63 -5.41
C GLY A 86 -7.36 16.11 -5.37
N VAL A 87 -6.58 15.47 -4.50
CA VAL A 87 -6.60 14.01 -4.33
C VAL A 87 -7.92 13.58 -3.71
N LYS A 88 -8.56 12.57 -4.32
CA LYS A 88 -9.81 12.00 -3.84
C LYS A 88 -9.53 10.97 -2.74
N PHE A 89 -10.54 10.74 -1.90
CA PHE A 89 -10.46 9.76 -0.82
C PHE A 89 -11.56 8.73 -0.94
N GLN A 90 -11.20 7.47 -0.71
CA GLN A 90 -12.15 6.41 -0.39
C GLN A 90 -12.62 6.50 1.07
N LYS A 91 -11.71 6.92 1.96
CA LYS A 91 -11.96 7.08 3.39
C LYS A 91 -11.01 8.14 3.96
N LYS A 92 -11.55 9.15 4.61
CA LYS A 92 -10.81 10.17 5.36
C LYS A 92 -10.39 9.68 6.75
N PRO A 93 -9.41 10.34 7.42
CA PRO A 93 -8.87 9.87 8.70
C PRO A 93 -9.87 9.84 9.86
N ASP A 94 -10.95 10.60 9.76
CA ASP A 94 -12.03 10.74 10.74
C ASP A 94 -13.29 9.93 10.38
N GLU A 95 -13.36 9.35 9.19
CA GLU A 95 -14.48 8.55 8.71
C GLU A 95 -14.41 7.09 9.17
N GLY A 96 -15.59 6.48 9.35
CA GLY A 96 -15.73 5.06 9.72
C GLY A 96 -15.40 4.75 11.19
N ARG A 97 -15.30 3.46 11.51
CA ARG A 97 -15.02 3.00 12.89
C ARG A 97 -13.56 3.19 13.28
N MET A 98 -12.63 2.98 12.34
CA MET A 98 -11.20 3.09 12.59
C MET A 98 -10.72 4.50 12.23
N LYS A 99 -10.33 5.27 13.24
CA LYS A 99 -9.79 6.62 13.11
C LYS A 99 -8.26 6.59 13.10
N GLY A 100 -7.65 7.62 12.52
CA GLY A 100 -6.19 7.78 12.49
C GLY A 100 -5.48 7.06 11.34
N LEU A 101 -6.24 6.63 10.33
CA LEU A 101 -5.72 6.21 9.02
C LEU A 101 -6.70 6.62 7.92
N ALA A 102 -6.20 6.82 6.70
CA ALA A 102 -7.00 7.18 5.54
C ALA A 102 -6.68 6.29 4.33
N PHE A 103 -7.61 6.23 3.38
CA PHE A 103 -7.39 5.67 2.05
C PHE A 103 -7.61 6.76 1.00
N ALA A 104 -6.52 7.32 0.49
CA ALA A 104 -6.53 8.18 -0.68
C ALA A 104 -6.69 7.33 -1.95
N LEU A 105 -7.10 7.97 -3.05
CA LEU A 105 -7.22 7.36 -4.37
C LEU A 105 -6.17 7.95 -5.30
N ASP A 106 -5.44 7.08 -5.98
CA ASP A 106 -4.64 7.50 -7.13
C ASP A 106 -5.54 7.77 -8.37
N PRO A 107 -4.98 8.22 -9.51
CA PRO A 107 -5.78 8.51 -10.70
C PRO A 107 -6.63 7.35 -11.23
N ASP A 108 -6.19 6.10 -11.04
CA ASP A 108 -6.87 4.87 -11.48
C ASP A 108 -7.74 4.23 -10.37
N GLY A 109 -7.86 4.91 -9.23
CA GLY A 109 -8.69 4.47 -8.10
C GLY A 109 -8.06 3.39 -7.23
N TYR A 110 -6.76 3.12 -7.36
CA TYR A 110 -6.03 2.30 -6.39
C TYR A 110 -6.06 2.97 -5.02
N TRP A 111 -6.24 2.16 -3.99
CA TRP A 111 -6.28 2.64 -2.61
C TRP A 111 -4.85 2.85 -2.11
N ILE A 112 -4.58 4.06 -1.63
CA ILE A 112 -3.32 4.47 -1.03
C ILE A 112 -3.57 4.70 0.47
N GLU A 113 -3.14 3.75 1.31
CA GLU A 113 -3.26 3.85 2.76
C GLU A 113 -2.27 4.88 3.30
N ILE A 114 -2.78 5.89 4.00
CA ILE A 114 -1.98 6.87 4.74
C ILE A 114 -2.09 6.53 6.22
N VAL A 115 -0.98 6.11 6.81
CA VAL A 115 -0.94 5.58 8.18
C VAL A 115 0.24 6.15 8.94
N ARG A 116 0.07 6.33 10.26
CA ARG A 116 1.16 6.72 11.14
C ARG A 116 1.95 5.50 11.60
N ARG A 117 3.27 5.60 11.54
CA ARG A 117 4.19 4.73 12.29
C ARG A 117 5.10 5.57 13.16
N GLU A 118 5.95 4.90 13.95
CA GLU A 118 6.97 5.57 14.73
C GLU A 118 7.75 6.56 13.86
N PRO A 119 7.95 7.82 14.31
CA PRO A 119 8.62 8.83 13.52
C PRO A 119 10.00 8.33 13.07
N LEU A 120 10.21 8.26 11.76
CA LEU A 120 11.50 7.91 11.18
C LEU A 120 12.45 9.12 11.10
N GLY A 121 12.01 10.28 11.61
CA GLY A 121 12.74 11.54 11.58
C GLY A 121 12.62 12.29 10.25
N TRP A 122 11.66 11.94 9.40
CA TRP A 122 11.53 12.48 8.05
C TRP A 122 10.35 13.46 7.97
N LYS A 123 10.62 14.75 8.20
CA LYS A 123 9.59 15.80 8.33
C LYS A 123 8.65 15.99 7.13
N GLU A 124 8.98 15.48 5.94
CA GLU A 124 8.21 15.72 4.71
C GLU A 124 8.02 14.50 3.82
N TYR A 125 8.36 13.30 4.29
CA TYR A 125 8.34 12.11 3.42
C TYR A 125 7.28 11.12 3.83
N TYR A 126 6.44 10.78 2.84
CA TYR A 126 5.76 9.50 2.80
C TYR A 126 6.81 8.40 2.62
N ASN A 127 6.84 7.40 3.50
CA ASN A 127 7.71 6.23 3.35
C ASN A 127 6.86 5.03 2.90
N LEU A 128 7.23 4.41 1.78
CA LEU A 128 6.56 3.20 1.29
C LEU A 128 6.63 2.09 2.35
N SER A 129 5.46 1.68 2.85
CA SER A 129 5.37 0.80 4.00
C SER A 129 5.10 -0.65 3.63
N GLN A 130 3.96 -0.91 2.99
CA GLN A 130 3.49 -2.26 2.74
C GLN A 130 2.55 -2.30 1.54
N THR A 131 2.40 -3.48 0.96
CA THR A 131 1.30 -3.80 0.04
C THR A 131 0.40 -4.84 0.69
N MET A 132 -0.90 -4.76 0.42
CA MET A 132 -1.87 -5.72 0.93
C MET A 132 -2.49 -6.50 -0.22
N LEU A 133 -2.49 -7.83 -0.09
CA LEU A 133 -3.16 -8.74 -1.00
C LEU A 133 -4.20 -9.54 -0.22
N ARG A 134 -5.38 -9.72 -0.82
CA ARG A 134 -6.38 -10.64 -0.31
C ARG A 134 -6.05 -12.04 -0.80
N VAL A 135 -6.00 -12.97 0.13
CA VAL A 135 -5.71 -14.39 -0.13
C VAL A 135 -6.86 -15.26 0.32
N LYS A 136 -7.06 -16.39 -0.36
CA LYS A 136 -8.13 -17.34 -0.05
C LYS A 136 -7.85 -18.12 1.24
N ASP A 137 -6.59 -18.54 1.44
CA ASP A 137 -6.12 -19.29 2.59
C ASP A 137 -4.89 -18.58 3.17
N GLY A 138 -5.11 -17.90 4.30
CA GLY A 138 -4.08 -17.10 4.99
C GLY A 138 -2.89 -17.95 5.44
N PRO A 139 -3.09 -19.02 6.26
CA PRO A 139 -2.02 -19.92 6.66
C PRO A 139 -1.22 -20.52 5.49
N ALA A 140 -1.89 -21.02 4.45
CA ALA A 140 -1.18 -21.60 3.29
C ALA A 140 -0.34 -20.55 2.54
N SER A 141 -0.85 -19.32 2.40
CA SER A 141 -0.10 -18.22 1.80
C SER A 141 1.10 -17.82 2.66
N ALA A 142 0.90 -17.68 3.97
CA ALA A 142 1.99 -17.33 4.90
C ALA A 142 3.08 -18.42 4.92
N GLU A 143 2.72 -19.70 4.83
CA GLU A 143 3.69 -20.79 4.68
C GLU A 143 4.48 -20.63 3.37
N PHE A 144 3.81 -20.35 2.24
CA PHE A 144 4.48 -20.15 0.96
C PHE A 144 5.54 -19.04 1.03
N TYR A 145 5.18 -17.85 1.53
CA TYR A 145 6.10 -16.72 1.65
C TYR A 145 7.28 -17.01 2.59
N GLN A 146 7.04 -17.71 3.71
CA GLN A 146 8.11 -18.06 4.65
C GLN A 146 9.04 -19.12 4.06
N LYS A 147 8.48 -20.21 3.54
CA LYS A 147 9.23 -21.39 3.12
C LYS A 147 9.98 -21.18 1.80
N HIS A 148 9.36 -20.48 0.85
CA HIS A 148 9.90 -20.38 -0.50
C HIS A 148 10.55 -19.03 -0.79
N LEU A 149 10.17 -17.98 -0.06
CA LEU A 149 10.70 -16.62 -0.27
C LEU A 149 11.51 -16.12 0.94
N GLY A 150 11.69 -16.95 1.98
CA GLY A 150 12.52 -16.63 3.14
C GLY A 150 11.97 -15.50 4.01
N MET A 151 10.69 -15.13 3.87
CA MET A 151 10.10 -14.06 4.65
C MET A 151 9.85 -14.48 6.10
N THR A 152 9.83 -13.52 7.02
CA THR A 152 9.50 -13.73 8.44
C THR A 152 8.12 -13.18 8.74
N LEU A 153 7.26 -13.97 9.38
CA LEU A 153 5.97 -13.50 9.90
C LEU A 153 6.21 -12.62 11.15
N LEU A 154 5.88 -11.33 11.04
CA LEU A 154 6.02 -10.36 12.14
C LEU A 154 4.80 -10.32 13.05
N ARG A 155 3.61 -10.40 12.47
CA ARG A 155 2.37 -10.23 13.22
C ARG A 155 1.22 -10.94 12.53
N ARG A 156 0.38 -11.59 13.33
CA ARG A 156 -0.96 -12.03 12.96
C ARG A 156 -1.98 -11.25 13.78
N LEU A 157 -3.04 -10.80 13.13
CA LEU A 157 -4.20 -10.20 13.79
C LEU A 157 -5.45 -10.94 13.33
N ASP A 158 -6.26 -11.40 14.28
CA ASP A 158 -7.52 -12.09 13.99
C ASP A 158 -8.69 -11.20 14.39
N PHE A 159 -9.61 -10.99 13.45
CA PHE A 159 -10.88 -10.30 13.65
C PHE A 159 -12.03 -11.31 13.45
N SER A 160 -13.27 -10.86 13.63
CA SER A 160 -14.45 -11.73 13.53
C SER A 160 -14.64 -12.36 12.14
N ASP A 161 -14.24 -11.66 11.09
CA ASP A 161 -14.57 -11.92 9.69
C ASP A 161 -13.34 -12.03 8.78
N PHE A 162 -12.16 -11.62 9.25
CA PHE A 162 -10.90 -11.75 8.53
C PHE A 162 -9.69 -11.81 9.47
N SER A 163 -8.56 -12.27 8.94
CA SER A 163 -7.26 -12.22 9.61
C SER A 163 -6.25 -11.47 8.74
N LEU A 164 -5.30 -10.80 9.38
CA LEU A 164 -4.16 -10.14 8.72
C LEU A 164 -2.86 -10.85 9.09
N PHE A 165 -1.98 -11.00 8.10
CA PHE A 165 -0.64 -11.57 8.24
C PHE A 165 0.36 -10.55 7.71
N PHE A 166 1.25 -10.06 8.59
CA PHE A 166 2.30 -9.10 8.23
C PHE A 166 3.62 -9.86 8.12
N LEU A 167 4.15 -9.97 6.91
CA LEU A 167 5.44 -10.62 6.64
C LEU A 167 6.48 -9.59 6.15
N THR A 168 7.76 -9.84 6.41
CA THR A 168 8.88 -8.99 5.97
C THR A 168 10.04 -9.84 5.45
N SER A 169 10.93 -9.24 4.67
CA SER A 169 12.15 -9.89 4.16
C SER A 169 13.31 -9.94 5.16
N VAL A 170 13.11 -9.41 6.38
CA VAL A 170 14.09 -9.50 7.47
C VAL A 170 14.17 -10.94 7.97
N THR A 171 15.38 -11.47 8.12
CA THR A 171 15.63 -12.81 8.68
C THR A 171 15.22 -12.90 10.16
N PRO A 172 14.94 -14.10 10.71
CA PRO A 172 14.67 -14.26 12.13
C PRO A 172 15.78 -13.72 13.03
N GLU A 173 17.04 -13.85 12.63
CA GLU A 173 18.21 -13.36 13.35
C GLU A 173 18.27 -11.82 13.34
N GLU A 174 18.11 -11.18 12.19
CA GLU A 174 18.06 -9.71 12.09
C GLU A 174 16.87 -9.14 12.87
N LEU A 175 15.71 -9.81 12.82
CA LEU A 175 14.54 -9.42 13.60
C LEU A 175 14.85 -9.49 15.09
N LYS A 176 15.49 -10.56 15.55
CA LYS A 176 15.90 -10.71 16.96
C LYS A 176 16.83 -9.57 17.38
N VAL A 177 17.86 -9.27 16.60
CA VAL A 177 18.79 -8.16 16.89
C VAL A 177 18.03 -6.83 16.96
N ALA A 178 17.12 -6.57 16.01
CA ALA A 178 16.34 -5.33 15.98
C ALA A 178 15.40 -5.21 17.19
N LEU A 179 14.82 -6.31 17.67
CA LEU A 179 13.99 -6.32 18.87
C LEU A 179 14.83 -6.08 20.13
N ASP A 180 15.97 -6.74 20.27
CA ASP A 180 16.87 -6.59 21.42
C ASP A 180 17.39 -5.14 21.56
N GLN A 181 17.65 -4.45 20.45
CA GLN A 181 18.08 -3.05 20.44
C GLN A 181 16.98 -2.06 20.84
N ARG A 182 15.70 -2.38 20.61
CA ARG A 182 14.57 -1.52 20.99
C ARG A 182 14.15 -1.67 22.46
N HIS A 183 14.65 -2.70 23.13
CA HIS A 183 14.40 -2.95 24.55
C HIS A 183 15.47 -2.34 25.48
N ASN A 184 16.50 -1.69 24.93
CA ASN A 184 17.51 -0.88 25.63
C ASN A 184 17.30 0.61 25.37
#